data_AF-A0A3D1AFK1-F1
#
_entry.id   AF-A0A3D1AFK1-F1
#
_cell.length_a   1.000
_cell.length_b   1.000
_cell.length_c   1.000
_cell.angle_alpha   90.00
_cell.angle_beta   90.00
_cell.angle_gamma   90.00
#
_symmetry.space_group_name_H-M   'P 1'
#
loop_
_entity.id
_entity.type
_entity.pdbx_description
1 polymer ?
#
loop_
_entity_poly.entity_id
_entity_poly.type
_entity_poly.pdbx_seq_one_letter_code
_entity_poly.pdbx_strand_id
1 'polypeptide(L)'
;FDVEVGLDFLVSDLLEAEKYLQEEADGVICTKYLAWALLMRCYLMQADFAGVSSYGSRIIQSNKYQLCPDYTDIFKSSNKEILLSFPVDDENNLPFNQLIQKGPEMPVIRYAEILLLTAEANMRENNTYEAIQLINQVRARNNRSLLNEDASENDVQVALLEEWKTDLLKEGVWFFALKRFGLAEHTLQMPGYMTLLPIPGHEILVSRNMTQNPGY
;
A
#
# COMPACT_ATOMS: atom_id res chain seq x y z
N PHE A 1 6.31 -23.66 -3.28
CA PHE A 1 6.87 -22.39 -2.79
C PHE A 1 5.96 -21.94 -1.67
N ASP A 2 6.52 -21.73 -0.49
CA ASP A 2 5.76 -21.29 0.67
C ASP A 2 5.78 -19.76 0.70
N VAL A 3 4.61 -19.13 0.72
CA VAL A 3 4.47 -17.67 0.72
C VAL A 3 5.09 -17.09 1.99
N GLU A 4 5.00 -17.80 3.11
CA GLU A 4 5.57 -17.37 4.39
C GLU A 4 7.10 -17.28 4.29
N VAL A 5 7.75 -18.28 3.70
CA VAL A 5 9.21 -18.28 3.50
C VAL A 5 9.67 -17.11 2.62
N GLY A 6 8.89 -16.77 1.58
CA GLY A 6 9.18 -15.61 0.74
C GLY A 6 9.05 -14.29 1.49
N LEU A 7 8.00 -14.15 2.31
CA LEU A 7 7.79 -12.96 3.14
C LEU A 7 8.87 -12.82 4.22
N ASP A 8 9.26 -13.91 4.88
CA ASP A 8 10.31 -13.91 5.89
C ASP A 8 11.66 -13.47 5.31
N PHE A 9 11.98 -13.92 4.08
CA PHE A 9 13.17 -13.46 3.36
C PHE A 9 13.13 -11.95 3.11
N LEU A 10 12.01 -11.43 2.60
CA LEU A 10 11.85 -9.99 2.35
C LEU A 10 11.95 -9.16 3.63
N VAL A 11 11.32 -9.62 4.72
CA VAL A 11 11.39 -8.96 6.03
C VAL A 11 12.83 -8.95 6.53
N SER A 12 13.53 -10.09 6.47
CA SER A 12 14.94 -10.19 6.87
C SER A 12 15.83 -9.20 6.09
N ASP A 13 15.68 -9.15 4.76
CA ASP A 13 16.46 -8.25 3.91
C ASP A 13 16.17 -6.78 4.23
N LEU A 14 14.90 -6.41 4.43
CA LEU A 14 14.52 -5.04 4.77
C LEU A 14 14.97 -4.61 6.17
N LEU A 15 14.94 -5.53 7.15
CA LEU A 15 15.47 -5.32 8.50
C LEU A 15 16.99 -5.14 8.52
N GLU A 16 17.71 -5.80 7.61
CA GLU A 16 19.15 -5.54 7.45
C GLU A 16 19.38 -4.21 6.74
N ALA A 17 18.62 -3.91 5.68
CA ALA A 17 18.74 -2.66 4.93
C ALA A 17 18.51 -1.42 5.81
N GLU A 18 17.50 -1.43 6.70
CA GLU A 18 17.19 -0.27 7.53
C GLU A 18 18.35 0.17 8.46
N LYS A 19 19.29 -0.73 8.75
CA LYS A 19 20.48 -0.44 9.58
C LYS A 19 21.48 0.48 8.86
N TYR A 20 21.53 0.42 7.52
CA TYR A 20 22.50 1.15 6.71
C TYR A 20 21.88 2.30 5.92
N LEU A 21 20.57 2.24 5.66
CA LEU A 21 19.86 3.30 4.93
C LEU A 21 19.79 4.60 5.75
N GLN A 22 19.98 5.72 5.06
CA GLN A 22 19.84 7.05 5.64
C GLN A 22 18.38 7.51 5.59
N GLU A 23 18.00 8.39 6.52
CA GLU A 23 16.67 9.03 6.52
C GLU A 23 16.51 10.01 5.35
N GLU A 24 17.55 10.80 5.08
CA GLU A 24 17.62 11.71 3.93
C GLU A 24 18.95 11.49 3.21
N ALA A 25 18.89 11.34 1.89
CA ALA A 25 20.04 11.41 1.02
C ALA A 25 19.62 12.07 -0.29
N ASP A 26 20.31 13.15 -0.67
CA ASP A 26 19.99 13.93 -1.87
C ASP A 26 19.93 13.02 -3.10
N GLY A 27 18.79 13.01 -3.79
CA GLY A 27 18.58 12.23 -5.01
C GLY A 27 18.50 10.71 -4.81
N VAL A 28 18.41 10.21 -3.57
CA VAL A 28 18.30 8.76 -3.30
C VAL A 28 16.85 8.38 -3.04
N ILE A 29 16.33 7.51 -3.91
CA ILE A 29 14.97 6.95 -3.81
C ILE A 29 14.87 5.93 -2.65
N CYS A 30 15.93 5.14 -2.45
CA CYS A 30 15.99 4.13 -1.39
C CYS A 30 16.40 4.77 -0.05
N THR A 31 15.42 5.32 0.69
CA THR A 31 15.61 5.84 2.04
C THR A 31 15.19 4.83 3.11
N LYS A 32 15.55 5.11 4.36
CA LYS A 32 15.08 4.33 5.52
C LYS A 32 13.54 4.30 5.59
N TYR A 33 12.88 5.40 5.23
CA TYR A 33 11.41 5.49 5.19
C TYR A 33 10.79 4.56 4.14
N LEU A 34 11.46 4.39 2.98
CA LEU A 34 11.01 3.42 1.98
C LEU A 34 11.11 1.98 2.51
N ALA A 35 12.22 1.63 3.17
CA ALA A 35 12.36 0.31 3.77
C ALA A 35 11.28 0.05 4.84
N TRP A 36 10.96 1.06 5.66
CA TRP A 36 9.88 0.97 6.64
C TRP A 36 8.51 0.80 6.00
N ALA A 37 8.21 1.51 4.91
CA ALA A 37 6.95 1.35 4.19
C ALA A 37 6.81 -0.05 3.55
N LEU A 38 7.91 -0.60 3.03
CA LEU A 38 7.94 -1.97 2.50
C LEU A 38 7.80 -3.01 3.61
N LEU A 39 8.41 -2.78 4.79
CA LEU A 39 8.20 -3.62 5.97
C LEU A 39 6.74 -3.61 6.41
N MET A 40 6.08 -2.44 6.44
CA MET A 40 4.65 -2.37 6.73
C MET A 40 3.81 -3.22 5.78
N ARG A 41 4.10 -3.21 4.47
CA ARG A 41 3.39 -4.09 3.51
C ARG A 41 3.63 -5.58 3.82
N CYS A 42 4.87 -5.97 4.13
CA CYS A 42 5.21 -7.35 4.46
C CYS A 42 4.53 -7.81 5.74
N TYR A 43 4.63 -7.03 6.82
CA TYR A 43 3.99 -7.32 8.10
C TYR A 43 2.47 -7.40 7.97
N LEU A 44 1.85 -6.51 7.18
CA LEU A 44 0.41 -6.58 6.94
C LEU A 44 0.01 -7.88 6.22
N MET A 45 0.85 -8.39 5.30
CA MET A 45 0.64 -9.68 4.65
C MET A 45 0.84 -10.88 5.59
N GLN A 46 1.70 -10.76 6.60
CA GLN A 46 1.92 -11.74 7.65
C GLN A 46 0.89 -11.65 8.80
N ALA A 47 -0.05 -10.70 8.74
CA ALA A 47 -0.96 -10.34 9.82
C ALA A 47 -0.25 -9.91 11.13
N ASP A 48 0.99 -9.42 11.04
CA ASP A 48 1.71 -8.77 12.14
C ASP A 48 1.31 -7.29 12.22
N PHE A 49 0.14 -7.03 12.79
CA PHE A 49 -0.41 -5.68 12.89
C PHE A 49 0.41 -4.78 13.82
N ALA A 50 1.03 -5.34 14.86
CA ALA A 50 1.90 -4.59 15.76
C ALA A 50 3.15 -4.07 15.01
N GLY A 51 3.74 -4.90 14.14
CA GLY A 51 4.81 -4.51 13.24
C GLY A 51 4.40 -3.35 12.32
N VAL A 52 3.21 -3.42 11.70
CA VAL A 52 2.66 -2.34 10.86
C VAL A 52 2.50 -1.05 11.66
N SER A 53 1.82 -1.11 12.82
CA SER A 53 1.57 0.04 13.69
C SER A 53 2.86 0.69 14.18
N SER A 54 3.89 -0.10 14.51
CA SER A 54 5.21 0.37 14.94
C SER A 54 5.92 1.17 13.85
N TYR A 55 6.08 0.59 12.64
CA TYR A 55 6.77 1.28 11.55
C TYR A 55 5.95 2.45 10.98
N GLY A 56 4.63 2.31 10.91
CA GLY A 56 3.72 3.40 10.54
C GLY A 56 3.87 4.59 11.49
N SER A 57 3.87 4.34 12.80
CA SER A 57 4.08 5.37 13.82
C SER A 57 5.43 6.08 13.67
N ARG A 58 6.51 5.35 13.35
CA ARG A 58 7.84 5.95 13.10
C ARG A 58 7.82 6.92 11.91
N ILE A 59 7.17 6.55 10.81
CA ILE A 59 7.04 7.42 9.64
C ILE A 59 6.19 8.65 9.98
N ILE A 60 5.04 8.47 10.64
CA ILE A 60 4.15 9.57 11.02
C ILE A 60 4.86 10.55 11.97
N GLN A 61 5.53 10.05 13.00
CA GLN A 61 6.22 10.87 14.01
C GLN A 61 7.50 11.55 13.50
N SER A 62 8.04 11.10 12.36
CA SER A 62 9.21 11.74 11.73
C SER A 62 8.93 13.16 11.25
N ASN A 63 7.65 13.51 11.02
CA ASN A 63 7.20 14.77 10.40
C ASN A 63 7.85 15.07 9.03
N LYS A 64 8.42 14.07 8.36
CA LYS A 64 9.03 14.23 7.03
C LYS A 64 8.00 14.25 5.91
N TYR A 65 6.95 13.46 6.06
CA TYR A 65 5.87 13.34 5.09
C TYR A 65 4.57 13.96 5.60
N GLN A 66 3.75 14.44 4.67
CA GLN A 66 2.45 15.04 4.97
C GLN A 66 1.52 14.89 3.76
N LEU A 67 0.22 14.85 4.02
CA LEU A 67 -0.78 14.91 2.95
C LEU A 67 -0.66 16.25 2.21
N CYS A 68 -0.71 16.20 0.88
CA CYS A 68 -0.91 17.36 0.04
C CYS A 68 -2.31 17.95 0.33
N PRO A 69 -2.41 19.27 0.59
CA PRO A 69 -3.71 19.91 0.81
C PRO A 69 -4.66 19.76 -0.37
N ASP A 70 -4.14 19.87 -1.60
CA ASP A 70 -4.86 19.59 -2.84
C ASP A 70 -4.48 18.21 -3.38
N TYR A 71 -5.47 17.39 -3.71
CA TYR A 71 -5.27 16.05 -4.27
C TYR A 71 -4.48 16.06 -5.58
N THR A 72 -4.61 17.11 -6.40
CA THR A 72 -3.93 17.21 -7.69
C THR A 72 -2.43 17.48 -7.55
N ASP A 73 -1.99 18.00 -6.39
CA ASP A 73 -0.57 18.27 -6.12
C ASP A 73 0.23 16.99 -5.87
N ILE A 74 -0.43 15.88 -5.53
CA ILE A 74 0.20 14.58 -5.30
C ILE A 74 0.97 14.10 -6.54
N PHE A 75 0.47 14.43 -7.73
CA PHE A 75 1.03 13.95 -9.00
C PHE A 75 2.03 14.93 -9.61
N LYS A 76 2.38 15.99 -8.89
CA LYS A 76 3.43 16.95 -9.24
C LYS A 76 4.73 16.56 -8.56
N SER A 77 5.86 16.96 -9.15
CA SER A 77 7.19 16.70 -8.59
C SER A 77 7.42 17.42 -7.24
N SER A 78 8.32 16.87 -6.43
CA SER A 78 8.78 17.46 -5.16
C SER A 78 7.67 17.81 -4.16
N ASN A 79 6.67 16.94 -3.99
CA ASN A 79 5.72 17.05 -2.89
C ASN A 79 6.14 16.17 -1.69
N LYS A 80 5.58 16.47 -0.52
CA LYS A 80 5.89 15.77 0.73
C LYS A 80 5.01 14.55 0.99
N GLU A 81 4.11 14.19 0.06
CA GLU A 81 3.28 13.01 0.18
C GLU A 81 3.96 11.78 -0.43
N ILE A 82 4.77 11.93 -1.49
CA ILE A 82 5.44 10.83 -2.17
C ILE A 82 6.60 10.27 -1.33
N LEU A 83 6.61 8.96 -1.10
CA LEU A 83 7.77 8.20 -0.59
C LEU A 83 8.56 7.56 -1.74
N LEU A 84 7.84 7.07 -2.76
CA LEU A 84 8.39 6.48 -3.96
C LEU A 84 7.48 6.83 -5.13
N SER A 85 8.05 7.36 -6.21
CA SER A 85 7.39 7.55 -7.50
C SER A 85 8.30 7.10 -8.63
N PHE A 86 7.68 6.86 -9.79
CA PHE A 86 8.39 6.83 -11.06
C PHE A 86 7.99 8.07 -11.87
N PRO A 87 8.98 8.80 -12.43
CA PRO A 87 8.66 9.88 -13.36
C PRO A 87 8.04 9.28 -14.61
N VAL A 88 7.05 9.98 -15.18
CA VAL A 88 6.50 9.57 -16.47
C VAL A 88 7.44 10.02 -17.57
N ASP A 89 7.91 9.05 -18.36
CA ASP A 89 8.65 9.30 -19.60
C ASP A 89 7.67 9.51 -20.77
N ASP A 90 7.55 10.75 -21.24
CA ASP A 90 6.71 11.11 -22.38
C ASP A 90 7.24 10.54 -23.71
N GLU A 91 8.52 10.13 -23.78
CA GLU A 91 9.12 9.61 -25.02
C GLU A 91 8.61 8.22 -25.39
N ASN A 92 8.13 7.43 -24.41
CA ASN A 92 7.64 6.06 -24.59
C ASN A 92 6.18 5.91 -24.14
N ASN A 93 5.30 6.82 -24.58
CA ASN A 93 3.90 6.84 -24.19
C ASN A 93 3.12 5.63 -24.74
N LEU A 94 3.10 4.54 -23.98
CA LEU A 94 2.27 3.37 -24.26
C LEU A 94 0.79 3.75 -24.08
N PRO A 95 -0.15 3.20 -24.89
CA PRO A 95 -1.59 3.48 -24.72
C PRO A 95 -2.10 3.22 -23.29
N PHE A 96 -1.48 2.29 -22.58
CA PHE A 96 -1.78 1.99 -21.18
C PHE A 96 -1.52 3.16 -20.23
N ASN A 97 -0.51 4.00 -20.50
CA ASN A 97 -0.17 5.14 -19.65
C ASN A 97 -1.34 6.13 -19.56
N GLN A 98 -2.09 6.33 -20.65
CA GLN A 98 -3.28 7.19 -20.68
C GLN A 98 -4.39 6.74 -19.72
N LEU A 99 -4.40 5.46 -19.33
CA LEU A 99 -5.41 4.91 -18.42
C LEU A 99 -5.06 5.14 -16.95
N ILE A 100 -3.77 5.18 -16.62
CA ILE A 100 -3.28 5.18 -15.22
C ILE A 100 -2.58 6.47 -14.81
N GLN A 101 -2.05 7.24 -15.77
CA GLN A 101 -1.34 8.49 -15.50
C GLN A 101 -2.29 9.55 -14.94
N LYS A 102 -1.88 10.17 -13.84
CA LYS A 102 -2.59 11.28 -13.18
C LYS A 102 -1.83 12.60 -13.21
N GLY A 103 -0.55 12.57 -13.58
CA GLY A 103 0.34 13.73 -13.66
C GLY A 103 1.73 13.32 -14.13
N PRO A 104 2.72 14.23 -14.03
CA PRO A 104 4.12 13.94 -14.37
C PRO A 104 4.79 12.93 -13.43
N GLU A 105 4.30 12.79 -12.19
CA GLU A 105 4.75 11.77 -11.25
C GLU A 105 3.69 10.67 -11.09
N MET A 106 4.15 9.42 -11.06
CA MET A 106 3.32 8.26 -10.71
C MET A 106 3.76 7.69 -9.36
N PRO A 107 3.02 8.00 -8.27
CA PRO A 107 3.31 7.45 -6.96
C PRO A 107 3.15 5.94 -6.92
N VAL A 108 4.07 5.28 -6.22
CA VAL A 108 4.04 3.84 -5.92
C VAL A 108 3.77 3.61 -4.44
N ILE A 109 4.34 4.47 -3.59
CA ILE A 109 4.11 4.54 -2.14
C ILE A 109 4.04 6.01 -1.75
N ARG A 110 3.03 6.36 -0.97
CA ARG A 110 2.83 7.73 -0.49
C ARG A 110 2.20 7.76 0.90
N TYR A 111 2.23 8.92 1.54
CA TYR A 111 1.89 9.09 2.95
C TYR A 111 0.45 8.70 3.27
N ALA A 112 -0.51 8.93 2.37
CA ALA A 112 -1.87 8.44 2.57
C ALA A 112 -1.93 6.91 2.71
N GLU A 113 -1.12 6.17 1.93
CA GLU A 113 -1.03 4.72 2.10
C GLU A 113 -0.49 4.34 3.48
N ILE A 114 0.51 5.06 4.00
CA ILE A 114 1.06 4.84 5.35
C ILE A 114 -0.04 5.04 6.41
N LEU A 115 -0.84 6.10 6.29
CA LEU A 115 -1.98 6.34 7.18
C LEU A 115 -3.01 5.20 7.10
N LEU A 116 -3.38 4.77 5.90
CA LEU A 116 -4.40 3.73 5.71
C LEU A 116 -3.91 2.32 6.12
N LEU A 117 -2.63 1.99 5.91
CA LEU A 117 -2.02 0.75 6.42
C LEU A 117 -2.00 0.74 7.95
N THR A 118 -1.60 1.87 8.56
CA THR A 118 -1.58 2.03 10.03
C THR A 118 -3.00 1.98 10.60
N ALA A 119 -3.98 2.57 9.91
CA ALA A 119 -5.39 2.49 10.30
C ALA A 119 -5.94 1.06 10.20
N GLU A 120 -5.60 0.34 9.13
CA GLU A 120 -5.96 -1.07 8.95
C GLU A 120 -5.40 -1.92 10.10
N ALA A 121 -4.13 -1.73 10.46
CA ALA A 121 -3.50 -2.43 11.58
C ALA A 121 -4.18 -2.11 12.92
N ASN A 122 -4.38 -0.83 13.23
CA ASN A 122 -5.06 -0.42 14.48
C ASN A 122 -6.49 -0.97 14.57
N MET A 123 -7.24 -0.98 13.46
CA MET A 123 -8.57 -1.59 13.43
C MET A 123 -8.51 -3.08 13.75
N ARG A 124 -7.55 -3.82 13.17
CA ARG A 124 -7.35 -5.26 13.41
C ARG A 124 -6.89 -5.57 14.84
N GLU A 125 -6.24 -4.61 15.50
CA GLU A 125 -5.83 -4.68 16.91
C GLU A 125 -6.93 -4.21 17.88
N ASN A 126 -8.15 -3.92 17.41
CA ASN A 126 -9.26 -3.34 18.18
C ASN A 126 -8.98 -1.92 18.74
N ASN A 127 -8.00 -1.21 18.18
CA ASN A 127 -7.75 0.20 18.46
C ASN A 127 -8.54 1.08 17.47
N THR A 128 -9.86 1.00 17.54
CA THR A 128 -10.78 1.66 16.60
C THR A 128 -10.65 3.18 16.62
N TYR A 129 -10.39 3.77 17.80
CA TYR A 129 -10.20 5.21 17.93
C TYR A 129 -9.03 5.72 17.08
N GLU A 130 -7.86 5.08 17.17
CA GLU A 130 -6.69 5.47 16.38
C GLU A 130 -6.93 5.26 14.88
N ALA A 131 -7.58 4.15 14.51
CA ALA A 131 -7.96 3.90 13.11
C ALA A 131 -8.86 5.02 12.54
N ILE A 132 -9.86 5.46 13.32
CA ILE A 132 -10.76 6.56 12.95
C ILE A 132 -9.96 7.85 12.74
N GLN A 133 -9.05 8.21 13.66
CA GLN A 133 -8.26 9.43 13.54
C GLN A 133 -7.41 9.43 12.26
N LEU A 134 -6.75 8.32 11.94
CA LEU A 134 -5.93 8.17 10.74
C LEU A 134 -6.75 8.22 9.45
N ILE A 135 -7.91 7.54 9.40
CA ILE A 135 -8.83 7.59 8.26
C ILE A 135 -9.38 9.01 8.07
N ASN A 136 -9.75 9.68 9.16
CA ASN A 136 -10.30 11.03 9.12
C ASN A 136 -9.31 12.06 8.57
N GLN A 137 -7.99 11.86 8.71
CA GLN A 137 -7.00 12.73 8.05
C GLN A 137 -7.13 12.69 6.52
N VAL A 138 -7.24 11.49 5.94
CA VAL A 138 -7.39 11.32 4.48
C VAL A 138 -8.77 11.82 4.03
N ARG A 139 -9.83 11.52 4.79
CA ARG A 139 -11.19 11.98 4.51
C ARG A 139 -11.31 13.49 4.54
N ALA A 140 -10.71 14.14 5.53
CA ALA A 140 -10.68 15.60 5.65
C ALA A 140 -9.99 16.24 4.44
N ARG A 141 -8.83 15.73 4.02
CA ARG A 141 -8.14 16.18 2.80
C ARG A 141 -9.05 16.09 1.57
N ASN A 142 -9.79 14.99 1.46
CA ASN A 142 -10.68 14.72 0.33
C ASN A 142 -12.06 15.40 0.43
N ASN A 143 -12.27 16.29 1.41
CA ASN A 143 -13.58 16.93 1.69
C ASN A 143 -14.73 15.93 1.88
N ARG A 144 -14.46 14.81 2.55
CA ARG A 144 -15.44 13.77 2.87
C ARG A 144 -15.98 13.90 4.28
N SER A 145 -17.18 13.34 4.51
CA SER A 145 -17.76 13.24 5.84
C SER A 145 -16.87 12.43 6.77
N LEU A 146 -16.45 13.03 7.88
CA LEU A 146 -15.64 12.35 8.89
C LEU A 146 -16.45 11.27 9.61
N LEU A 147 -15.76 10.21 10.02
CA LEU A 147 -16.30 9.21 10.93
C LEU A 147 -16.44 9.79 12.34
N ASN A 148 -17.51 9.44 13.05
CA ASN A 148 -17.64 9.72 14.47
C ASN A 148 -16.69 8.81 15.26
N GLU A 149 -16.24 9.26 16.43
CA GLU A 149 -15.33 8.50 17.31
C GLU A 149 -15.96 7.21 17.85
N ASP A 150 -17.28 7.10 17.84
CA ASP A 150 -18.07 5.94 18.26
C ASP A 150 -18.56 5.08 17.09
N ALA A 151 -18.03 5.29 15.88
CA ALA A 151 -18.39 4.50 14.69
C ALA A 151 -18.16 2.99 14.91
N SER A 152 -19.05 2.17 14.37
CA SER A 152 -18.92 0.72 14.47
C SER A 152 -17.71 0.21 13.68
N GLU A 153 -17.15 -0.94 14.06
CA GLU A 153 -16.03 -1.56 13.33
C GLU A 153 -16.35 -1.76 11.84
N ASN A 154 -17.60 -2.13 11.53
CA ASN A 154 -18.07 -2.25 10.15
C ASN A 154 -18.03 -0.92 9.40
N ASP A 155 -18.46 0.18 10.02
CA ASP A 155 -18.42 1.50 9.40
C ASP A 155 -16.98 1.98 9.17
N VAL A 156 -16.09 1.69 10.11
CA VAL A 156 -14.65 1.95 9.99
C VAL A 156 -14.04 1.17 8.82
N GLN A 157 -14.34 -0.14 8.70
CA GLN A 157 -13.87 -0.95 7.58
C GLN A 157 -14.40 -0.43 6.23
N VAL A 158 -15.68 -0.06 6.17
CA VAL A 158 -16.30 0.49 4.94
C VAL A 158 -15.60 1.78 4.52
N ALA A 159 -15.39 2.71 5.46
CA ALA A 159 -14.70 3.97 5.18
C ALA A 159 -13.23 3.77 4.80
N LEU A 160 -12.51 2.86 5.46
CA LEU A 160 -11.15 2.48 5.11
C LEU A 160 -11.07 1.98 3.67
N LEU A 161 -11.94 1.04 3.29
CA LEU A 161 -12.01 0.50 1.93
C LEU A 161 -12.42 1.56 0.90
N GLU A 162 -13.27 2.51 1.28
CA GLU A 162 -13.64 3.65 0.43
C GLU A 162 -12.40 4.49 0.09
N GLU A 163 -11.57 4.85 1.07
CA GLU A 163 -10.34 5.60 0.83
C GLU A 163 -9.32 4.81 0.00
N TRP A 164 -9.12 3.51 0.28
CA TRP A 164 -8.28 2.63 -0.55
C TRP A 164 -8.72 2.63 -2.02
N LYS A 165 -10.03 2.64 -2.27
CA LYS A 165 -10.58 2.61 -3.63
C LYS A 165 -10.42 3.95 -4.35
N THR A 166 -10.67 5.05 -3.66
CA THR A 166 -10.82 6.35 -4.32
C THR A 166 -9.60 7.24 -4.19
N ASP A 167 -8.96 7.30 -3.02
CA ASP A 167 -7.78 8.12 -2.83
C ASP A 167 -6.62 7.52 -3.64
N LEU A 168 -6.44 6.21 -3.52
CA LEU A 168 -5.40 5.41 -4.18
C LEU A 168 -5.87 4.79 -5.52
N LEU A 169 -6.92 5.35 -6.13
CA LEU A 169 -7.47 4.86 -7.40
C LEU A 169 -6.38 4.81 -8.48
N LYS A 170 -6.29 3.76 -9.31
CA LYS A 170 -5.25 3.60 -10.37
C LYS A 170 -3.80 3.47 -9.87
N GLU A 171 -3.57 3.31 -8.58
CA GLU A 171 -2.21 3.12 -8.01
C GLU A 171 -1.89 1.65 -7.71
N GLY A 172 -2.73 0.72 -8.20
CA GLY A 172 -2.46 -0.72 -8.14
C GLY A 172 -2.75 -1.41 -6.80
N VAL A 173 -3.21 -0.68 -5.78
CA VAL A 173 -3.37 -1.21 -4.41
C VAL A 173 -4.76 -1.79 -4.09
N TRP A 174 -5.80 -1.41 -4.84
CA TRP A 174 -7.20 -1.76 -4.53
C TRP A 174 -7.46 -3.27 -4.51
N PHE A 175 -6.93 -4.01 -5.49
CA PHE A 175 -7.08 -5.46 -5.55
C PHE A 175 -6.48 -6.15 -4.32
N PHE A 176 -5.32 -5.69 -3.86
CA PHE A 176 -4.66 -6.25 -2.68
C PHE A 176 -5.42 -5.93 -1.39
N ALA A 177 -6.00 -4.73 -1.27
CA ALA A 177 -6.90 -4.41 -0.16
C ALA A 177 -8.09 -5.37 -0.12
N LEU A 178 -8.81 -5.54 -1.23
CA LEU A 178 -9.92 -6.50 -1.31
C LEU A 178 -9.52 -7.93 -0.95
N LYS A 179 -8.33 -8.37 -1.38
CA LYS A 179 -7.80 -9.69 -1.04
C LYS A 179 -7.58 -9.85 0.47
N ARG A 180 -6.98 -8.87 1.14
CA ARG A 180 -6.77 -8.88 2.61
C ARG A 180 -8.06 -8.89 3.42
N PHE A 181 -9.13 -8.31 2.88
CA PHE A 181 -10.46 -8.32 3.50
C PHE A 181 -11.31 -9.52 3.08
N GLY A 182 -10.83 -10.41 2.20
CA GLY A 182 -11.62 -11.53 1.70
C GLY A 182 -12.80 -11.11 0.81
N LEU A 183 -12.76 -9.91 0.25
CA LEU A 183 -13.85 -9.30 -0.52
C LEU A 183 -13.65 -9.41 -2.04
N ALA A 184 -12.47 -9.82 -2.50
CA ALA A 184 -12.11 -9.80 -3.92
C ALA A 184 -13.09 -10.57 -4.82
N GLU A 185 -13.47 -11.80 -4.46
CA GLU A 185 -14.36 -12.65 -5.26
C GLU A 185 -15.74 -12.02 -5.45
N HIS A 186 -16.37 -11.59 -4.35
CA HIS A 186 -17.69 -10.99 -4.36
C HIS A 186 -17.68 -9.61 -5.04
N THR A 187 -16.72 -8.75 -4.71
CA THR A 187 -16.67 -7.37 -5.23
C THR A 187 -16.32 -7.32 -6.72
N LEU A 188 -15.46 -8.22 -7.20
CA LEU A 188 -15.00 -8.23 -8.60
C LEU A 188 -15.68 -9.31 -9.45
N GLN A 189 -16.57 -10.11 -8.87
CA GLN A 189 -17.28 -11.21 -9.54
C GLN A 189 -16.31 -12.18 -10.24
N MET A 190 -15.24 -12.54 -9.52
CA MET A 190 -14.19 -13.44 -10.03
C MET A 190 -14.13 -14.75 -9.23
N PRO A 191 -13.73 -15.87 -9.86
CA PRO A 191 -13.44 -17.10 -9.13
C PRO A 191 -12.27 -16.93 -8.15
N GLY A 192 -12.33 -17.60 -6.99
CA GLY A 192 -11.29 -17.51 -5.96
C GLY A 192 -9.87 -17.88 -6.39
N TYR A 193 -9.71 -18.79 -7.34
CA TYR A 193 -8.37 -19.14 -7.86
C TYR A 193 -7.71 -17.96 -8.60
N MET A 194 -8.49 -17.00 -9.13
CA MET A 194 -7.97 -15.78 -9.77
C MET A 194 -7.48 -14.72 -8.78
N THR A 195 -7.45 -15.02 -7.48
CA THR A 195 -6.74 -14.20 -6.48
C THR A 195 -5.21 -14.33 -6.57
N LEU A 196 -4.73 -15.27 -7.39
CA LEU A 196 -3.34 -15.44 -7.82
C LEU A 196 -3.29 -15.38 -9.35
N LEU A 197 -2.20 -14.85 -9.91
CA LEU A 197 -1.94 -14.95 -11.35
C LEU A 197 -1.42 -16.35 -11.70
N PRO A 198 -1.66 -16.88 -12.90
CA PRO A 198 -1.02 -18.11 -13.32
C PRO A 198 0.50 -17.93 -13.38
N ILE A 199 1.23 -18.95 -12.98
CA ILE A 199 2.66 -19.04 -13.28
C ILE A 199 2.80 -19.16 -14.80
N PRO A 200 3.65 -18.34 -15.46
CA PRO A 200 3.83 -18.40 -16.90
C PRO A 200 4.18 -19.81 -17.37
N GLY A 201 3.51 -20.29 -18.42
CA GLY A 201 3.69 -21.67 -18.89
C GLY A 201 5.14 -21.99 -19.29
N HIS A 202 5.89 -20.99 -19.79
CA HIS A 202 7.31 -21.15 -20.08
C HIS A 202 8.11 -21.52 -18.82
N GLU A 203 7.85 -20.86 -17.68
CA GLU A 203 8.54 -21.12 -16.42
C GLU A 203 8.28 -22.52 -15.88
N ILE A 204 7.05 -23.03 -16.04
CA ILE A 204 6.68 -24.41 -15.68
C ILE A 204 7.43 -25.42 -16.55
N LEU A 205 7.60 -25.13 -17.84
CA LEU A 205 8.29 -26.05 -18.76
C LEU A 205 9.80 -26.14 -18.49
N VAL A 206 10.44 -25.03 -18.11
CA VAL A 206 11.89 -25.00 -17.84
C VAL A 206 12.23 -25.43 -16.42
N SER A 207 11.33 -25.22 -15.45
CA SER A 207 11.56 -25.52 -14.04
C SER A 207 10.97 -26.85 -13.61
N ARG A 208 11.83 -27.87 -13.46
CA ARG A 208 11.41 -29.26 -13.13
C ARG A 208 10.64 -29.43 -11.81
N ASN A 209 10.80 -28.50 -10.87
CA ASN A 209 10.21 -28.57 -9.53
C ASN A 209 9.08 -27.54 -9.30
N MET A 210 8.64 -26.85 -10.35
CA MET A 210 7.61 -25.82 -10.25
C MET A 210 6.24 -26.41 -10.62
N THR A 211 5.26 -26.21 -9.74
CA THR A 211 3.86 -26.59 -9.96
C THR A 211 3.02 -25.33 -10.14
N GLN A 212 1.98 -25.41 -10.98
CA GLN A 212 1.05 -24.31 -11.19
C GLN A 212 0.31 -23.92 -9.90
N ASN A 213 -0.11 -22.66 -9.82
CA ASN A 213 -1.00 -22.17 -8.77
C ASN A 213 -2.34 -22.93 -8.80
N PRO A 214 -2.93 -23.28 -7.64
CA PRO A 214 -4.16 -24.05 -7.59
C PRO A 214 -5.28 -23.43 -8.44
N GLY A 215 -5.91 -24.24 -9.31
CA GLY A 215 -7.02 -23.83 -10.17
C GLY A 215 -6.63 -23.37 -11.58
N TYR A 216 -5.34 -23.23 -11.89
CA TYR A 216 -4.82 -22.95 -13.23
C TYR A 216 -4.22 -24.18 -13.92
#